data_AF-A0ABD0L8K1-F1
#
_entry.id   AF-A0ABD0L8K1-F1
#
_cell.length_a   1.000
_cell.length_b   1.000
_cell.length_c   1.000
_cell.angle_alpha   90.00
_cell.angle_beta   90.00
_cell.angle_gamma   90.00
#
_symmetry.space_group_name_H-M   'P 1'
#
loop_
_entity.id
_entity.type
_entity.pdbx_description
1 polymer ?
#
loop_
_entity_poly.entity_id
_entity_poly.type
_entity_poly.pdbx_seq_one_letter_code
_entity_poly.pdbx_strand_id
1 'polypeptide(L)'
;MGLLAFRYPRSFCHHHLRKSVLVLGLVIGPALLVLQYGFLHDKGMLNRERRRAMDDEVSSDVKCVLPDLNPFNLEVMRHYQKMPPVVCSWAMRDWVYTANGKFHISSAAREQYGPDITCKYIPIVRVSDYDVKDGSPINPMVDGANLTSDFFKVECASSSGKRYNNIHLAVARNKDIFHRLESYRQGRKPSANRTVDARETRSDSTGPQHTSKPLNMNVFIVGLDSMSRMSYMRNLPQVRHYFVNKMGAIELEGYNIVGDGTPAALLPILTGHTEIELPEARRGHEGAQPVDGHPWLYKDYVRHGYVTVHGEDSPGSGTFQYRMLGFKEQPTDHYMRTFYLAATPLFKDHLPLCLGSNPRHVSFMNWYRELFSMYRDYPKIFFGFHAELSHEHFNAPQVGLSQR
;
A
#
# COMPACT_ATOMS: atom_id res chain seq x y z
N MET A 1 25.99 -31.64 8.49
CA MET A 1 26.46 -32.50 7.38
C MET A 1 25.44 -32.42 6.26
N GLY A 2 25.90 -32.14 5.03
CA GLY A 2 25.05 -32.04 3.83
C GLY A 2 25.04 -30.66 3.17
N LEU A 3 26.19 -30.22 2.66
CA LEU A 3 26.31 -29.08 1.74
C LEU A 3 25.84 -29.56 0.34
N LEU A 4 24.83 -28.91 -0.24
CA LEU A 4 24.48 -29.03 -1.66
C LEU A 4 24.61 -27.64 -2.28
N ALA A 5 25.76 -27.41 -2.93
CA ALA A 5 26.04 -26.20 -3.68
C ALA A 5 25.48 -26.37 -5.10
N PHE A 6 24.39 -25.66 -5.42
CA PHE A 6 23.98 -25.46 -6.80
C PHE A 6 24.73 -24.25 -7.37
N ARG A 7 25.55 -24.51 -8.39
CA ARG A 7 26.26 -23.49 -9.17
C ARG A 7 25.28 -22.91 -10.20
N TYR A 8 24.54 -21.88 -9.80
CA TYR A 8 23.78 -21.07 -10.76
C TYR A 8 24.74 -20.14 -11.52
N PRO A 9 24.65 -20.04 -12.86
CA PRO A 9 25.34 -18.98 -13.59
C PRO A 9 24.77 -17.64 -13.12
N ARG A 10 25.64 -16.79 -12.60
CA ARG A 10 25.30 -15.44 -12.15
C ARG A 10 25.10 -14.55 -13.38
N SER A 11 23.86 -14.24 -13.70
CA SER A 11 23.51 -13.07 -14.52
C SER A 11 22.42 -12.30 -13.80
N PHE A 12 22.81 -11.60 -12.73
CA PHE A 12 21.99 -10.58 -12.07
C PHE A 12 22.50 -9.21 -12.52
N CYS A 13 21.63 -8.43 -13.17
CA CYS A 13 21.88 -7.05 -13.55
C CYS A 13 22.14 -6.19 -12.30
N HIS A 14 23.37 -5.70 -12.15
CA HIS A 14 23.67 -4.59 -11.26
C HIS A 14 23.76 -3.29 -12.09
N HIS A 15 22.98 -2.28 -11.72
CA HIS A 15 23.15 -0.92 -12.22
C HIS A 15 24.18 -0.21 -11.34
N HIS A 16 25.30 0.24 -11.91
CA HIS A 16 26.33 1.01 -11.20
C HIS A 16 26.29 2.49 -11.61
N LEU A 17 25.87 3.36 -10.68
CA LEU A 17 26.12 4.79 -10.74
C LEU A 17 27.56 5.10 -10.29
N ARG A 18 28.25 5.93 -11.08
CA ARG A 18 29.56 6.52 -10.75
C ARG A 18 29.40 7.60 -9.68
N LYS A 19 30.24 7.58 -8.65
CA LYS A 19 30.60 8.77 -7.86
C LYS A 19 32.12 8.89 -7.87
N SER A 20 32.64 9.89 -8.60
CA SER A 20 34.03 10.34 -8.46
C SER A 20 34.06 11.35 -7.33
N VAL A 21 34.69 10.99 -6.20
CA VAL A 21 35.01 11.94 -5.13
C VAL A 21 36.51 12.22 -5.20
N LEU A 22 36.86 13.47 -5.51
CA LEU A 22 38.22 13.99 -5.44
C LEU A 22 38.47 14.43 -3.98
N VAL A 23 39.34 13.72 -3.27
CA VAL A 23 39.85 14.17 -1.96
C VAL A 23 41.27 14.71 -2.18
N LEU A 24 41.44 16.03 -2.08
CA LEU A 24 42.75 16.65 -1.93
C LEU A 24 43.26 16.41 -0.51
N GLY A 25 44.43 15.80 -0.38
CA GLY A 25 45.09 15.56 0.89
C GLY A 25 45.88 16.78 1.39
N LEU A 26 45.91 16.95 2.71
CA LEU A 26 46.92 17.73 3.43
C LEU A 26 47.52 16.81 4.50
N VAL A 27 48.85 16.67 4.43
CA VAL A 27 49.68 15.74 5.19
C VAL A 27 50.09 16.37 6.51
N ILE A 28 49.86 15.66 7.64
CA ILE A 28 50.67 15.81 8.85
C ILE A 28 50.93 14.42 9.47
N GLY A 29 52.18 13.97 9.38
CA GLY A 29 52.92 13.33 10.48
C GLY A 29 52.76 11.82 10.70
N PRO A 30 53.85 11.03 10.84
CA PRO A 30 53.85 9.59 10.55
C PRO A 30 54.09 8.72 11.79
N ALA A 31 53.17 7.80 12.14
CA ALA A 31 53.53 6.74 13.10
C ALA A 31 52.64 5.48 13.16
N LEU A 32 51.59 5.31 12.35
CA LEU A 32 50.64 4.18 12.54
C LEU A 32 50.08 3.57 11.25
N LEU A 33 50.84 3.63 10.14
CA LEU A 33 50.34 3.25 8.80
C LEU A 33 51.10 2.10 8.11
N VAL A 34 51.67 1.15 8.85
CA VAL A 34 52.30 -0.03 8.21
C VAL A 34 51.46 -1.31 8.35
N LEU A 35 50.55 -1.40 9.33
CA LEU A 35 49.66 -2.58 9.48
C LEU A 35 48.29 -2.43 8.80
N GLN A 36 47.87 -1.22 8.40
CA GLN A 36 46.67 -1.01 7.58
C GLN A 36 46.95 -1.05 6.07
N TYR A 37 48.18 -0.78 5.63
CA TYR A 37 48.51 -0.74 4.20
C TYR A 37 48.53 -2.12 3.55
N GLY A 38 48.96 -3.17 4.26
CA GLY A 38 48.91 -4.55 3.73
C GLY A 38 47.49 -5.08 3.52
N PHE A 39 46.55 -4.73 4.41
CA PHE A 39 45.16 -5.21 4.36
C PHE A 39 44.25 -4.41 3.41
N LEU A 40 44.57 -3.13 3.17
CA LEU A 40 43.83 -2.28 2.23
C LEU A 40 44.31 -2.41 0.79
N HIS A 41 45.60 -2.66 0.57
CA HIS A 41 46.14 -2.84 -0.79
C HIS A 41 45.68 -4.16 -1.41
N ASP A 42 45.53 -5.23 -0.60
CA ASP A 42 45.06 -6.54 -1.06
C ASP A 42 43.57 -6.53 -1.44
N LYS A 43 42.73 -5.83 -0.66
CA LYS A 43 41.30 -5.61 -1.01
C LYS A 43 41.12 -4.67 -2.21
N GLY A 44 42.05 -3.74 -2.44
CA GLY A 44 42.05 -2.82 -3.57
C GLY A 44 42.42 -3.50 -4.90
N MET A 45 43.38 -4.43 -4.88
CA MET A 45 43.77 -5.22 -6.06
C MET A 45 42.74 -6.29 -6.42
N LEU A 46 42.21 -7.04 -5.44
CA LEU A 46 41.13 -8.01 -5.67
C LEU A 46 39.87 -7.36 -6.27
N ASN A 47 39.54 -6.12 -5.88
CA ASN A 47 38.42 -5.39 -6.46
C ASN A 47 38.72 -4.80 -7.84
N ARG A 48 39.99 -4.55 -8.21
CA ARG A 48 40.39 -4.05 -9.54
C ARG A 48 40.46 -5.18 -10.56
N GLU A 49 40.98 -6.34 -10.19
CA GLU A 49 41.02 -7.53 -11.05
C GLU A 49 39.62 -8.10 -11.28
N ARG A 50 38.76 -8.09 -10.24
CA ARG A 50 37.35 -8.51 -10.37
C ARG A 50 36.49 -7.53 -11.16
N ARG A 51 36.87 -6.24 -11.22
CA ARG A 51 36.26 -5.24 -12.11
C ARG A 51 36.70 -5.41 -13.56
N ARG A 52 38.01 -5.63 -13.81
CA ARG A 52 38.51 -5.92 -15.17
C ARG A 52 37.97 -7.24 -15.72
N ALA A 53 37.84 -8.27 -14.90
CA ALA A 53 37.24 -9.54 -15.31
C ALA A 53 35.70 -9.48 -15.54
N MET A 54 35.02 -8.41 -15.10
CA MET A 54 33.60 -8.18 -15.39
C MET A 54 33.36 -7.25 -16.58
N ASP A 55 34.35 -6.43 -16.94
CA ASP A 55 34.27 -5.52 -18.09
C ASP A 55 34.63 -6.22 -19.42
N ASP A 56 35.39 -7.34 -19.38
CA ASP A 56 35.81 -8.08 -20.58
C ASP A 56 34.82 -9.17 -21.07
N GLU A 57 33.63 -9.32 -20.46
CA GLU A 57 32.67 -10.37 -20.85
C GLU A 57 31.21 -9.90 -20.99
N VAL A 58 30.95 -8.59 -21.07
CA VAL A 58 29.63 -8.10 -21.51
C VAL A 58 29.62 -8.04 -23.03
N SER A 59 29.44 -9.22 -23.65
CA SER A 59 29.07 -9.34 -25.05
C SER A 59 27.89 -8.41 -25.34
N SER A 60 28.04 -7.53 -26.34
CA SER A 60 27.01 -6.61 -26.81
C SER A 60 25.79 -7.32 -27.46
N ASP A 61 25.72 -8.64 -27.37
CA ASP A 61 24.73 -9.50 -28.01
C ASP A 61 23.86 -10.30 -27.02
N VAL A 62 23.90 -10.00 -25.71
CA VAL A 62 23.03 -10.64 -24.72
C VAL A 62 21.60 -10.10 -24.87
N LYS A 63 20.83 -10.74 -25.74
CA LYS A 63 19.37 -10.54 -25.79
C LYS A 63 18.77 -11.06 -24.47
N CYS A 64 18.10 -10.18 -23.73
CA CYS A 64 17.28 -10.59 -22.60
C CYS A 64 16.08 -11.37 -23.13
N VAL A 65 16.19 -12.70 -23.13
CA VAL A 65 15.09 -13.60 -23.50
C VAL A 65 14.31 -13.92 -22.23
N LEU A 66 13.06 -13.46 -22.17
CA LEU A 66 12.16 -13.84 -21.08
C LEU A 66 11.88 -15.35 -21.16
N PRO A 67 12.06 -16.11 -20.07
CA PRO A 67 11.76 -17.53 -20.08
C PRO A 67 10.26 -17.77 -20.25
N ASP A 68 9.89 -18.69 -21.14
CA ASP A 68 8.53 -19.20 -21.22
C ASP A 68 8.32 -20.23 -20.11
N LEU A 69 7.60 -19.83 -19.07
CA LEU A 69 7.36 -20.65 -17.89
C LEU A 69 5.97 -21.26 -17.95
N ASN A 70 5.87 -22.59 -17.86
CA ASN A 70 4.59 -23.26 -17.68
C ASN A 70 4.06 -23.02 -16.25
N PRO A 71 2.97 -22.25 -16.06
CA PRO A 71 2.43 -21.97 -14.74
C PRO A 71 1.91 -23.24 -14.03
N PHE A 72 1.64 -24.33 -14.74
CA PHE A 72 1.11 -25.59 -14.19
C PHE A 72 2.13 -26.72 -14.21
N ASN A 73 3.43 -26.40 -14.21
CA ASN A 73 4.49 -27.41 -14.08
C ASN A 73 4.26 -28.28 -12.84
N LEU A 74 4.43 -29.60 -12.98
CA LEU A 74 4.20 -30.59 -11.92
C LEU A 74 4.98 -30.32 -10.63
N GLU A 75 6.20 -29.76 -10.71
CA GLU A 75 7.00 -29.42 -9.54
C GLU A 75 6.32 -28.35 -8.68
N VAL A 76 5.74 -27.33 -9.32
CA VAL A 76 5.02 -26.26 -8.63
C VAL A 76 3.65 -26.74 -8.16
N MET A 77 2.96 -27.53 -8.98
CA MET A 77 1.62 -28.02 -8.67
C MET A 77 1.59 -28.95 -7.45
N ARG A 78 2.71 -29.57 -7.06
CA ARG A 78 2.85 -30.30 -5.79
C ARG A 78 2.64 -29.43 -4.55
N HIS A 79 2.85 -28.12 -4.67
CA HIS A 79 2.64 -27.14 -3.60
C HIS A 79 1.30 -26.41 -3.71
N TYR A 80 0.58 -26.59 -4.81
CA TYR A 80 -0.73 -25.99 -5.02
C TYR A 80 -1.79 -26.73 -4.20
N GLN A 81 -2.58 -25.96 -3.44
CA GLN A 81 -3.71 -26.47 -2.68
C GLN A 81 -4.90 -25.57 -2.93
N LYS A 82 -6.07 -26.18 -3.17
CA LYS A 82 -7.31 -25.42 -3.31
C LYS A 82 -7.77 -24.96 -1.94
N MET A 83 -7.90 -23.64 -1.76
CA MET A 83 -8.31 -23.08 -0.48
C MET A 83 -9.83 -22.99 -0.36
N PRO A 84 -10.43 -23.35 0.79
CA PRO A 84 -11.84 -23.10 1.05
C PRO A 84 -12.10 -21.60 1.20
N PRO A 85 -13.33 -21.12 0.88
CA PRO A 85 -13.68 -19.72 1.05
C PRO A 85 -13.64 -19.32 2.55
N VAL A 86 -13.38 -18.05 2.82
CA VAL A 86 -13.47 -17.49 4.18
C VAL A 86 -14.94 -17.45 4.60
N VAL A 87 -15.27 -18.08 5.73
CA VAL A 87 -16.64 -18.17 6.27
C VAL A 87 -16.71 -17.44 7.62
N CYS A 88 -17.36 -16.27 7.63
CA CYS A 88 -17.53 -15.45 8.84
C CYS A 88 -18.95 -15.50 9.41
N SER A 89 -19.86 -16.28 8.81
CA SER A 89 -21.29 -16.33 9.16
C SER A 89 -21.59 -16.90 10.56
N TRP A 90 -20.61 -17.52 11.20
CA TRP A 90 -20.70 -18.07 12.55
C TRP A 90 -20.51 -17.00 13.62
N ALA A 91 -19.92 -15.85 13.25
CA ALA A 91 -19.81 -14.71 14.15
C ALA A 91 -21.14 -13.96 14.29
N MET A 92 -21.27 -13.20 15.37
CA MET A 92 -22.41 -12.31 15.55
C MET A 92 -22.52 -11.35 14.36
N ARG A 93 -23.73 -11.24 13.80
CA ARG A 93 -24.02 -10.26 12.74
C ARG A 93 -23.83 -8.85 13.28
N ASP A 94 -23.32 -7.97 12.44
CA ASP A 94 -23.12 -6.58 12.82
C ASP A 94 -24.46 -5.91 13.14
N TRP A 95 -24.54 -5.25 14.30
CA TRP A 95 -25.76 -4.55 14.72
C TRP A 95 -25.97 -3.24 13.98
N VAL A 96 -24.93 -2.75 13.32
CA VAL A 96 -24.90 -1.45 12.65
C VAL A 96 -24.26 -1.59 11.29
N TYR A 97 -24.64 -0.71 10.36
CA TYR A 97 -24.07 -0.63 9.03
C TYR A 97 -23.98 0.83 8.58
N THR A 98 -23.25 1.05 7.48
CA THR A 98 -23.09 2.37 6.88
C THR A 98 -23.64 2.39 5.47
N ALA A 99 -24.21 3.53 5.09
CA ALA A 99 -24.65 3.77 3.73
C ALA A 99 -24.56 5.26 3.42
N ASN A 100 -23.89 5.62 2.31
CA ASN A 100 -23.80 7.00 1.82
C ASN A 100 -23.33 8.02 2.88
N GLY A 101 -22.33 7.64 3.69
CA GLY A 101 -21.79 8.49 4.75
C GLY A 101 -22.71 8.67 5.96
N LYS A 102 -23.68 7.78 6.15
CA LYS A 102 -24.58 7.76 7.30
C LYS A 102 -24.47 6.47 8.09
N PHE A 103 -24.67 6.59 9.40
CA PHE A 103 -24.73 5.50 10.36
C PHE A 103 -26.15 4.94 10.45
N HIS A 104 -26.29 3.62 10.52
CA HIS A 104 -27.58 2.97 10.66
C HIS A 104 -27.55 1.82 11.67
N ILE A 105 -28.67 1.63 12.37
CA ILE A 105 -28.89 0.45 13.24
C ILE A 105 -29.70 -0.56 12.43
N SER A 106 -29.21 -1.81 12.39
CA SER A 106 -29.81 -2.89 11.62
C SER A 106 -31.22 -3.22 12.09
N SER A 107 -32.18 -3.30 11.16
CA SER A 107 -33.54 -3.76 11.44
C SER A 107 -33.54 -5.20 11.97
N ALA A 108 -32.70 -6.07 11.39
CA ALA A 108 -32.53 -7.44 11.87
C ALA A 108 -31.99 -7.49 13.31
N ALA A 109 -31.12 -6.56 13.70
CA ALA A 109 -30.66 -6.46 15.08
C ALA A 109 -31.79 -6.00 16.01
N ARG A 110 -32.60 -5.02 15.59
CA ARG A 110 -33.78 -4.57 16.35
C ARG A 110 -34.82 -5.67 16.54
N GLU A 111 -35.07 -6.46 15.49
CA GLU A 111 -35.96 -7.62 15.54
C GLU A 111 -35.44 -8.70 16.50
N GLN A 112 -34.13 -8.96 16.47
CA GLN A 112 -33.53 -10.03 17.27
C GLN A 112 -33.30 -9.65 18.74
N TYR A 113 -32.89 -8.42 19.02
CA TYR A 113 -32.41 -8.02 20.35
C TYR A 113 -33.34 -7.01 21.05
N GLY A 114 -34.22 -6.34 20.33
CA GLY A 114 -35.17 -5.35 20.84
C GLY A 114 -35.10 -4.02 20.08
N PRO A 115 -36.22 -3.28 19.97
CA PRO A 115 -36.28 -2.04 19.19
C PRO A 115 -35.48 -0.88 19.79
N ASP A 116 -35.11 -0.98 21.07
CA ASP A 116 -34.50 0.06 21.91
C ASP A 116 -32.95 0.04 21.91
N ILE A 117 -32.35 -0.56 20.88
CA ILE A 117 -30.88 -0.57 20.73
C ILE A 117 -30.35 0.86 20.75
N THR A 118 -29.46 1.12 21.71
CA THR A 118 -28.74 2.38 21.85
C THR A 118 -27.27 2.14 21.63
N CYS A 119 -26.65 2.94 20.77
CA CYS A 119 -25.25 2.80 20.39
C CYS A 119 -24.44 4.03 20.76
N LYS A 120 -23.22 3.81 21.23
CA LYS A 120 -22.16 4.81 21.38
C LYS A 120 -21.20 4.66 20.20
N TYR A 121 -20.93 5.77 19.53
CA TYR A 121 -20.00 5.86 18.39
C TYR A 121 -18.70 6.53 18.87
N ILE A 122 -17.55 5.95 18.54
CA ILE A 122 -16.24 6.47 18.95
C ILE A 122 -15.37 6.61 17.69
N PRO A 123 -15.14 7.84 17.19
CA PRO A 123 -14.26 8.06 16.04
C PRO A 123 -12.85 7.54 16.32
N ILE A 124 -12.16 6.98 15.32
CA ILE A 124 -10.72 6.70 15.41
C ILE A 124 -9.95 7.85 14.76
N VAL A 125 -9.00 8.41 15.50
CA VAL A 125 -8.21 9.57 15.09
C VAL A 125 -6.76 9.17 14.92
N ARG A 126 -6.17 9.49 13.76
CA ARG A 126 -4.73 9.33 13.49
C ARG A 126 -3.92 10.25 14.41
N VAL A 127 -2.94 9.70 15.11
CA VAL A 127 -1.94 10.47 15.86
C VAL A 127 -0.65 10.58 15.06
N SER A 128 -0.19 9.46 14.49
CA SER A 128 0.96 9.37 13.61
C SER A 128 0.78 8.21 12.63
N ASP A 129 1.80 7.86 11.84
CA ASP A 129 1.78 6.62 11.05
C ASP A 129 1.91 5.34 11.88
N TYR A 130 2.14 5.45 13.18
CA TYR A 130 2.36 4.32 14.08
C TYR A 130 1.32 4.20 15.17
N ASP A 131 0.45 5.21 15.31
CA ASP A 131 -0.44 5.30 16.44
C ASP A 131 -1.76 5.99 16.10
N VAL A 132 -2.80 5.53 16.80
CA VAL A 132 -4.19 5.98 16.68
C VAL A 132 -4.82 6.07 18.05
N LYS A 133 -5.75 6.99 18.22
CA LYS A 133 -6.49 7.16 19.48
C LYS A 133 -7.98 7.25 19.26
N ASP A 134 -8.73 7.00 20.32
CA ASP A 134 -10.16 7.24 20.34
C ASP A 134 -10.42 8.76 20.37
N GLY A 135 -11.34 9.20 19.50
CA GLY A 135 -11.86 10.56 19.47
C GLY A 135 -13.01 10.75 20.47
N SER A 136 -13.62 11.95 20.46
CA SER A 136 -14.75 12.28 21.31
C SER A 136 -15.96 11.38 21.00
N PRO A 137 -16.44 10.57 21.96
CA PRO A 137 -17.58 9.70 21.74
C PRO A 137 -18.88 10.47 21.49
N ILE A 138 -19.75 9.92 20.65
CA ILE A 138 -21.13 10.37 20.44
C ILE A 138 -22.04 9.32 21.06
N ASN A 139 -22.81 9.71 22.09
CA ASN A 139 -23.69 8.80 22.81
C ASN A 139 -24.97 9.53 23.25
N PRO A 140 -26.17 9.14 22.75
CA PRO A 140 -26.37 8.10 21.74
C PRO A 140 -25.99 8.57 20.33
N MET A 141 -25.46 7.66 19.50
CA MET A 141 -25.37 7.84 18.07
C MET A 141 -26.73 7.57 17.44
N VAL A 142 -27.32 8.60 16.84
CA VAL A 142 -28.67 8.54 16.27
C VAL A 142 -28.64 7.81 14.92
N ASP A 143 -29.63 6.94 14.70
CA ASP A 143 -29.84 6.26 13.42
C ASP A 143 -30.10 7.28 12.29
N GLY A 144 -29.37 7.17 11.18
CA GLY A 144 -29.37 8.11 10.06
C GLY A 144 -28.47 9.33 10.22
N ALA A 145 -27.74 9.46 11.33
CA ALA A 145 -26.77 10.54 11.52
C ALA A 145 -25.57 10.42 10.56
N ASN A 146 -24.98 11.57 10.21
CA ASN A 146 -23.79 11.61 9.36
C ASN A 146 -22.57 11.05 10.12
N LEU A 147 -21.73 10.30 9.41
CA LEU A 147 -20.45 9.86 9.93
C LEU A 147 -19.52 11.05 10.15
N THR A 148 -18.75 11.00 11.24
CA THR A 148 -17.75 12.03 11.58
C THR A 148 -16.33 11.60 11.25
N SER A 149 -16.11 10.31 10.99
CA SER A 149 -14.82 9.71 10.62
C SER A 149 -15.04 8.49 9.72
N ASP A 150 -14.06 8.18 8.88
CA ASP A 150 -14.09 6.96 8.06
C ASP A 150 -14.08 5.69 8.93
N PHE A 151 -13.42 5.76 10.09
CA PHE A 151 -13.19 4.62 10.97
C PHE A 151 -13.67 4.94 12.37
N PHE A 152 -14.36 4.00 13.01
CA PHE A 152 -14.97 4.20 14.31
C PHE A 152 -15.25 2.88 15.02
N LYS A 153 -15.19 2.89 16.35
CA LYS A 153 -15.73 1.80 17.19
C LYS A 153 -17.18 2.08 17.51
N VAL A 154 -17.95 1.01 17.68
CA VAL A 154 -19.36 1.08 18.07
C VAL A 154 -19.59 0.15 19.24
N GLU A 155 -20.19 0.70 20.30
CA GLU A 155 -20.64 -0.04 21.47
C GLU A 155 -22.15 0.10 21.57
N CYS A 156 -22.92 -0.97 21.36
CA CYS A 156 -24.38 -0.95 21.51
C CYS A 156 -24.85 -1.81 22.69
N ALA A 157 -25.99 -1.43 23.26
CA ALA A 157 -26.73 -2.18 24.26
C ALA A 157 -28.23 -2.16 23.95
N SER A 158 -28.93 -3.19 24.39
CA SER A 158 -30.39 -3.30 24.33
C SER A 158 -30.96 -3.61 25.72
N SER A 159 -32.24 -3.29 25.97
CA SER A 159 -33.01 -3.69 27.16
C SER A 159 -32.95 -5.18 27.48
N SER A 160 -32.71 -6.05 26.48
CA SER A 160 -32.50 -7.49 26.68
C SER A 160 -31.19 -7.83 27.43
N GLY A 161 -30.34 -6.84 27.72
CA GLY A 161 -29.04 -7.02 28.34
C GLY A 161 -27.93 -7.47 27.38
N LYS A 162 -28.26 -7.69 26.10
CA LYS A 162 -27.28 -8.03 25.06
C LYS A 162 -26.46 -6.82 24.65
N ARG A 163 -25.21 -7.05 24.28
CA ARG A 163 -24.24 -6.01 23.92
C ARG A 163 -23.55 -6.36 22.61
N TYR A 164 -23.17 -5.31 21.88
CA TYR A 164 -22.39 -5.39 20.66
C TYR A 164 -21.20 -4.44 20.77
N ASN A 165 -20.03 -4.92 20.37
CA ASN A 165 -18.82 -4.11 20.26
C ASN A 165 -18.05 -4.53 19.01
N ASN A 166 -17.79 -3.60 18.11
CA ASN A 166 -16.98 -3.85 16.92
C ASN A 166 -16.36 -2.54 16.40
N ILE A 167 -15.34 -2.67 15.56
CA ILE A 167 -14.80 -1.57 14.76
C ILE A 167 -15.36 -1.63 13.34
N HIS A 168 -15.68 -0.47 12.79
CA HIS A 168 -16.25 -0.31 11.45
C HIS A 168 -15.39 0.61 10.60
N LEU A 169 -15.44 0.37 9.28
CA LEU A 169 -14.89 1.25 8.27
C LEU A 169 -15.97 1.63 7.25
N ALA A 170 -15.92 2.88 6.83
CA ALA A 170 -16.83 3.51 5.89
C ALA A 170 -16.15 4.74 5.28
N VAL A 171 -16.87 5.47 4.42
CA VAL A 171 -16.41 6.77 3.90
C VAL A 171 -17.26 7.89 4.46
N ALA A 172 -16.67 8.70 5.34
CA ALA A 172 -17.30 9.90 5.88
C ALA A 172 -17.20 11.07 4.91
N ARG A 173 -18.25 11.91 4.88
CA ARG A 173 -18.27 13.09 4.04
C ARG A 173 -17.38 14.19 4.63
N ASN A 174 -16.24 14.45 3.99
CA ASN A 174 -15.32 15.50 4.42
C ASN A 174 -15.56 16.82 3.65
N LYS A 175 -16.02 17.85 4.37
CA LYS A 175 -16.33 19.17 3.78
C LYS A 175 -15.13 19.83 3.11
N ASP A 176 -13.93 19.67 3.65
CA ASP A 176 -12.71 20.28 3.11
C ASP A 176 -12.36 19.66 1.75
N ILE A 177 -12.52 18.35 1.62
CA ILE A 177 -12.30 17.63 0.36
C ILE A 177 -13.29 18.13 -0.70
N PHE A 178 -14.59 18.17 -0.39
CA PHE A 178 -15.60 18.68 -1.32
C PHE A 178 -15.36 20.15 -1.70
N HIS A 179 -14.97 20.99 -0.74
CA HIS A 179 -14.62 22.38 -1.02
C HIS A 179 -13.42 22.50 -1.96
N ARG A 180 -12.37 21.68 -1.77
CA ARG A 180 -11.21 21.61 -2.69
C ARG A 180 -11.63 21.21 -4.10
N LEU A 181 -12.47 20.17 -4.21
CA LEU A 181 -12.94 19.66 -5.50
C LEU A 181 -13.79 20.69 -6.25
N GLU A 182 -14.70 21.37 -5.56
CA GLU A 182 -15.52 22.43 -6.16
C GLU A 182 -14.70 23.66 -6.55
N SER A 183 -13.72 24.04 -5.74
CA SER A 183 -12.79 25.12 -6.08
C SER A 183 -12.05 24.81 -7.39
N TYR A 184 -11.57 23.57 -7.55
CA TYR A 184 -10.92 23.13 -8.78
C TYR A 184 -11.87 23.17 -9.99
N ARG A 185 -13.11 22.69 -9.85
CA ARG A 185 -14.14 22.74 -10.92
C ARG A 185 -14.43 24.17 -11.37
N GLN A 186 -14.41 25.13 -10.45
CA GLN A 186 -14.60 26.55 -10.74
C GLN A 186 -13.37 27.23 -11.34
N GLY A 187 -12.31 26.48 -11.69
CA GLY A 187 -11.07 27.03 -12.24
C GLY A 187 -10.22 27.78 -11.21
N ARG A 188 -10.55 27.69 -9.92
CA ARG A 188 -9.72 28.27 -8.85
C ARG A 188 -8.59 27.29 -8.56
N LYS A 189 -7.34 27.73 -8.79
CA LYS A 189 -6.17 26.94 -8.39
C LYS A 189 -6.24 26.67 -6.87
N PRO A 190 -5.95 25.44 -6.40
CA PRO A 190 -5.90 25.16 -4.97
C PRO A 190 -4.97 26.17 -4.27
N SER A 191 -5.45 26.79 -3.20
CA SER A 191 -4.59 27.59 -2.33
C SER A 191 -3.52 26.65 -1.76
N ALA A 192 -2.26 26.90 -2.08
CA ALA A 192 -1.10 26.10 -1.67
C ALA A 192 -0.76 26.26 -0.18
N ASN A 193 -1.76 26.36 0.70
CA ASN A 193 -1.58 26.50 2.13
C ASN A 193 -2.10 25.26 2.86
N ARG A 194 -1.37 24.15 2.70
CA ARG A 194 -1.17 23.07 3.68
C ARG A 194 0.04 22.25 3.19
N THR A 195 1.20 22.53 3.78
CA THR A 195 2.43 21.72 3.78
C THR A 195 2.90 21.13 2.45
N VAL A 196 2.87 21.91 1.37
CA VAL A 196 3.77 21.68 0.23
C VAL A 196 4.94 22.62 0.46
N ASP A 197 6.08 22.05 0.84
CA ASP A 197 7.32 22.78 1.02
C ASP A 197 7.56 23.66 -0.22
N ALA A 198 7.54 24.98 -0.03
CA ALA A 198 7.75 25.98 -1.08
C ALA A 198 9.21 26.02 -1.59
N ARG A 199 9.98 24.95 -1.39
CA ARG A 199 11.40 24.82 -1.76
C ARG A 199 11.65 23.98 -3.02
N GLU A 200 10.66 23.26 -3.54
CA GLU A 200 10.84 22.44 -4.76
C GLU A 200 10.62 23.20 -6.09
N THR A 201 10.25 24.48 -6.07
CA THR A 201 10.06 25.27 -7.32
C THR A 201 11.35 25.81 -7.95
N ARG A 202 12.53 25.32 -7.56
CA ARG A 202 13.80 25.69 -8.18
C ARG A 202 14.69 24.48 -8.46
N SER A 203 14.26 23.63 -9.38
CA SER A 203 15.16 22.75 -10.12
C SER A 203 14.49 22.33 -11.44
N ASP A 204 14.93 22.97 -12.51
CA ASP A 204 14.97 22.45 -13.88
C ASP A 204 13.65 21.98 -14.52
N SER A 205 12.78 22.94 -14.83
CA SER A 205 11.70 22.75 -15.79
C SER A 205 12.24 22.85 -17.24
N THR A 206 12.98 21.83 -17.68
CA THR A 206 13.33 21.61 -19.10
C THR A 206 12.54 20.44 -19.72
N GLY A 207 11.66 19.79 -18.95
CA GLY A 207 10.67 18.85 -19.47
C GLY A 207 9.47 19.58 -20.13
N PRO A 208 8.89 19.04 -21.21
CA PRO A 208 7.72 19.66 -21.83
C PRO A 208 6.60 19.81 -20.81
N GLN A 209 6.16 21.05 -20.57
CA GLN A 209 4.93 21.32 -19.84
C GLN A 209 3.78 20.70 -20.64
N HIS A 210 3.39 19.49 -20.28
CA HIS A 210 2.26 18.80 -20.89
C HIS A 210 1.00 19.52 -20.43
N THR A 211 0.56 20.50 -21.21
CA THR A 211 -0.68 21.28 -21.06
C THR A 211 -1.93 20.46 -21.38
N SER A 212 -1.87 19.13 -21.26
CA SER A 212 -3.02 18.27 -21.54
C SER A 212 -4.02 18.34 -20.40
N LYS A 213 -5.23 18.80 -20.70
CA LYS A 213 -6.41 18.69 -19.84
C LYS A 213 -6.49 17.26 -19.27
N PRO A 214 -6.67 17.08 -17.95
CA PRO A 214 -6.71 15.75 -17.36
C PRO A 214 -7.84 14.92 -18.00
N LEU A 215 -7.58 13.64 -18.24
CA LEU A 215 -8.50 12.69 -18.88
C LEU A 215 -9.82 12.49 -18.10
N ASN A 216 -9.88 13.00 -16.87
CA ASN A 216 -11.04 12.93 -15.97
C ASN A 216 -11.59 11.50 -15.80
N MET A 217 -10.68 10.54 -15.68
CA MET A 217 -10.99 9.12 -15.47
C MET A 217 -10.69 8.71 -14.04
N ASN A 218 -11.40 7.72 -13.52
CA ASN A 218 -11.01 7.10 -12.26
C ASN A 218 -9.82 6.17 -12.49
N VAL A 219 -8.85 6.21 -11.60
CA VAL A 219 -7.66 5.37 -11.64
C VAL A 219 -7.67 4.44 -10.44
N PHE A 220 -7.55 3.13 -10.70
CA PHE A 220 -7.61 2.10 -9.68
C PHE A 220 -6.36 1.22 -9.81
N ILE A 221 -5.46 1.33 -8.84
CA ILE A 221 -4.23 0.55 -8.74
C ILE A 221 -4.43 -0.43 -7.59
N VAL A 222 -4.47 -1.73 -7.92
CA VAL A 222 -4.53 -2.80 -6.92
C VAL A 222 -3.30 -3.67 -7.04
N GLY A 223 -2.57 -3.80 -5.94
CA GLY A 223 -1.46 -4.73 -5.82
C GLY A 223 -1.80 -5.88 -4.87
N LEU A 224 -1.26 -7.05 -5.17
CA LEU A 224 -1.25 -8.21 -4.30
C LEU A 224 0.20 -8.51 -3.95
N ASP A 225 0.54 -8.45 -2.67
CA ASP A 225 1.90 -8.65 -2.19
C ASP A 225 2.40 -10.07 -2.50
N SER A 226 3.69 -10.22 -2.75
CA SER A 226 4.35 -11.52 -2.90
C SER A 226 3.75 -12.42 -4.01
N MET A 227 3.07 -11.82 -4.99
CA MET A 227 2.50 -12.52 -6.13
C MET A 227 3.30 -12.31 -7.42
N SER A 228 3.81 -13.41 -7.99
CA SER A 228 4.33 -13.41 -9.37
C SER A 228 3.21 -13.56 -10.40
N ARG A 229 3.49 -13.22 -11.67
CA ARG A 229 2.58 -13.49 -12.79
C ARG A 229 2.13 -14.95 -12.85
N MET A 230 3.05 -15.88 -12.59
CA MET A 230 2.76 -17.32 -12.56
C MET A 230 1.81 -17.69 -11.42
N SER A 231 1.99 -17.08 -10.23
CA SER A 231 1.07 -17.25 -9.11
C SER A 231 -0.32 -16.70 -9.42
N TYR A 232 -0.39 -15.53 -10.06
CA TYR A 232 -1.64 -14.92 -10.50
C TYR A 232 -2.42 -15.83 -11.47
N MET A 233 -1.76 -16.40 -12.47
CA MET A 233 -2.38 -17.34 -13.41
C MET A 233 -2.98 -18.58 -12.74
N ARG A 234 -2.32 -19.11 -11.71
CA ARG A 234 -2.78 -20.29 -10.98
C ARG A 234 -3.88 -20.00 -9.96
N ASN A 235 -3.67 -18.96 -9.15
CA ASN A 235 -4.51 -18.70 -7.98
C ASN A 235 -5.74 -17.85 -8.30
N LEU A 236 -5.68 -17.04 -9.37
CA LEU A 236 -6.75 -16.12 -9.74
C LEU A 236 -7.17 -16.26 -11.23
N PRO A 237 -7.41 -17.49 -11.74
CA PRO A 237 -7.65 -17.73 -13.16
C PRO A 237 -8.92 -17.03 -13.67
N GLN A 238 -9.97 -16.94 -12.84
CA GLN A 238 -11.22 -16.27 -13.20
C GLN A 238 -11.05 -14.75 -13.32
N VAL A 239 -10.23 -14.16 -12.43
CA VAL A 239 -9.89 -12.74 -12.46
C VAL A 239 -9.11 -12.44 -13.75
N ARG A 240 -8.07 -13.23 -14.03
CA ARG A 240 -7.31 -13.09 -15.29
C ARG A 240 -8.21 -13.21 -16.52
N HIS A 241 -9.09 -14.21 -16.54
CA HIS A 241 -10.03 -14.38 -17.65
C HIS A 241 -10.94 -13.16 -17.82
N TYR A 242 -11.49 -12.63 -16.74
CA TYR A 242 -12.32 -11.44 -16.80
C TYR A 242 -11.56 -10.22 -17.34
N PHE A 243 -10.39 -9.91 -16.79
CA PHE A 243 -9.60 -8.76 -17.23
C PHE A 243 -9.15 -8.89 -18.69
N VAL A 244 -8.51 -10.01 -19.05
CA VAL A 244 -7.91 -10.18 -20.37
C VAL A 244 -8.98 -10.45 -21.43
N ASN A 245 -9.88 -11.41 -21.20
CA ASN A 245 -10.81 -11.87 -22.23
C ASN A 245 -12.13 -11.10 -22.29
N LYS A 246 -12.55 -10.44 -21.20
CA LYS A 246 -13.82 -9.67 -21.18
C LYS A 246 -13.60 -8.17 -21.29
N MET A 247 -12.61 -7.62 -20.57
CA MET A 247 -12.34 -6.19 -20.60
C MET A 247 -11.28 -5.77 -21.63
N GLY A 248 -10.60 -6.72 -22.27
CA GLY A 248 -9.52 -6.43 -23.21
C GLY A 248 -8.29 -5.82 -22.53
N ALA A 249 -8.05 -6.17 -21.27
CA ALA A 249 -6.89 -5.67 -20.53
C ALA A 249 -5.58 -6.18 -21.15
N ILE A 250 -4.56 -5.31 -21.11
CA ILE A 250 -3.22 -5.63 -21.58
C ILE A 250 -2.42 -6.21 -20.41
N GLU A 251 -1.89 -7.42 -20.60
CA GLU A 251 -0.96 -8.04 -19.65
C GLU A 251 0.48 -7.64 -20.01
N LEU A 252 1.18 -7.00 -19.07
CA LEU A 252 2.58 -6.59 -19.25
C LEU A 252 3.51 -7.77 -18.92
N GLU A 253 3.70 -8.69 -19.88
CA GLU A 253 4.37 -9.96 -19.63
C GLU A 253 5.84 -9.85 -19.22
N GLY A 254 6.52 -8.78 -19.62
CA GLY A 254 7.91 -8.49 -19.27
C GLY A 254 8.11 -7.59 -18.05
N TYR A 255 7.02 -7.11 -17.43
CA TYR A 255 7.11 -6.25 -16.25
C TYR A 255 7.76 -7.00 -15.08
N ASN A 256 8.73 -6.36 -14.44
CA ASN A 256 9.42 -6.89 -13.26
C ASN A 256 9.70 -5.76 -12.27
N ILE A 257 9.91 -6.14 -11.02
CA ILE A 257 10.35 -5.23 -9.96
C ILE A 257 11.75 -4.71 -10.25
N VAL A 258 12.05 -3.47 -9.82
CA VAL A 258 13.35 -2.82 -10.07
C VAL A 258 14.30 -2.90 -8.88
N GLY A 259 13.95 -3.69 -7.87
CA GLY A 259 14.76 -3.91 -6.68
C GLY A 259 14.10 -4.86 -5.71
N ASP A 260 14.71 -5.02 -4.55
CA ASP A 260 14.30 -6.01 -3.55
C ASP A 260 13.18 -5.49 -2.63
N GLY A 261 12.19 -6.36 -2.42
CA GLY A 261 11.03 -6.11 -1.57
C GLY A 261 10.00 -5.12 -2.10
N THR A 262 8.91 -5.02 -1.36
CA THR A 262 7.73 -4.20 -1.69
C THR A 262 8.02 -2.72 -1.92
N PRO A 263 8.87 -2.04 -1.13
CA PRO A 263 9.15 -0.62 -1.36
C PRO A 263 9.86 -0.37 -2.70
N ALA A 264 10.82 -1.22 -3.08
CA ALA A 264 11.53 -1.06 -4.34
C ALA A 264 10.63 -1.36 -5.56
N ALA A 265 9.59 -2.17 -5.40
CA ALA A 265 8.58 -2.39 -6.42
C ALA A 265 7.59 -1.21 -6.53
N LEU A 266 7.13 -0.65 -5.39
CA LEU A 266 6.08 0.36 -5.36
C LEU A 266 6.58 1.80 -5.52
N LEU A 267 7.79 2.13 -5.07
CA LEU A 267 8.33 3.50 -5.22
C LEU A 267 8.38 3.98 -6.67
N PRO A 268 8.85 3.19 -7.66
CA PRO A 268 8.82 3.63 -9.05
C PRO A 268 7.40 3.80 -9.59
N ILE A 269 6.46 2.95 -9.18
CA ILE A 269 5.05 3.06 -9.60
C ILE A 269 4.42 4.35 -9.04
N LEU A 270 4.72 4.65 -7.78
CA LEU A 270 4.07 5.72 -7.04
C LEU A 270 4.84 7.04 -7.04
N THR A 271 6.08 7.08 -7.53
CA THR A 271 6.89 8.30 -7.56
C THR A 271 7.61 8.53 -8.90
N GLY A 272 7.66 7.52 -9.78
CA GLY A 272 8.49 7.54 -10.98
C GLY A 272 9.99 7.37 -10.74
N HIS A 273 10.40 7.14 -9.48
CA HIS A 273 11.80 7.05 -9.08
C HIS A 273 12.09 5.76 -8.31
N THR A 274 13.29 5.25 -8.47
CA THR A 274 13.84 4.17 -7.64
C THR A 274 14.19 4.68 -6.25
N GLU A 275 14.34 3.76 -5.29
CA GLU A 275 14.68 4.11 -3.91
C GLU A 275 15.98 4.93 -3.77
N ILE A 276 16.97 4.67 -4.62
CA ILE A 276 18.28 5.34 -4.55
C ILE A 276 18.26 6.77 -5.11
N GLU A 277 17.23 7.11 -5.89
CA GLU A 277 17.01 8.45 -6.46
C GLU A 277 16.23 9.35 -5.50
N LEU A 278 15.58 8.78 -4.50
CA LEU A 278 14.76 9.48 -3.53
C LEU A 278 15.57 9.87 -2.28
N PRO A 279 15.11 10.88 -1.52
CA PRO A 279 15.69 11.22 -0.23
C PRO A 279 15.72 9.99 0.69
N GLU A 280 16.83 9.81 1.42
CA GLU A 280 16.98 8.69 2.35
C GLU A 280 15.84 8.71 3.37
N ALA A 281 15.14 7.58 3.48
CA ALA A 281 13.99 7.42 4.36
C ALA A 281 14.04 6.11 5.16
N ARG A 282 15.08 5.29 4.97
CA ARG A 282 15.23 4.01 5.63
C ARG A 282 15.58 4.20 7.11
N ARG A 283 14.96 3.37 7.95
CA ARG A 283 15.24 3.35 9.38
C ARG A 283 16.71 2.99 9.62
N GLY A 284 17.33 3.71 10.56
CA GLY A 284 18.72 3.44 10.96
C GLY A 284 19.78 3.99 10.00
N HIS A 285 19.39 4.72 8.95
CA HIS A 285 20.32 5.42 8.07
C HIS A 285 20.50 6.88 8.49
N GLU A 286 21.73 7.40 8.36
CA GLU A 286 22.05 8.78 8.67
C GLU A 286 21.29 9.74 7.76
N GLY A 287 20.71 10.80 8.35
CA GLY A 287 19.95 11.80 7.61
C GLY A 287 18.56 11.35 7.15
N ALA A 288 18.11 10.14 7.49
CA ALA A 288 16.83 9.62 7.07
C ALA A 288 15.65 10.51 7.51
N GLN A 289 14.72 10.75 6.59
CA GLN A 289 13.51 11.55 6.82
C GLN A 289 12.23 10.73 6.57
N PRO A 290 11.07 11.14 7.13
CA PRO A 290 9.77 10.64 6.69
C PRO A 290 9.59 10.78 5.18
N VAL A 291 8.83 9.87 4.58
CA VAL A 291 8.70 9.77 3.12
C VAL A 291 7.83 10.88 2.51
N ASP A 292 7.31 11.81 3.32
CA ASP A 292 6.47 12.93 2.91
C ASP A 292 7.07 13.76 1.76
N GLY A 293 8.40 13.90 1.72
CA GLY A 293 9.13 14.68 0.72
C GLY A 293 9.21 14.01 -0.66
N HIS A 294 8.82 12.74 -0.82
CA HIS A 294 8.91 12.08 -2.13
C HIS A 294 7.90 12.69 -3.14
N PRO A 295 8.16 12.59 -4.46
CA PRO A 295 7.30 13.11 -5.51
C PRO A 295 6.13 12.15 -5.78
N TRP A 296 5.30 11.95 -4.76
CA TRP A 296 4.21 11.00 -4.80
C TRP A 296 3.16 11.33 -5.86
N LEU A 297 2.78 10.31 -6.62
CA LEU A 297 1.77 10.33 -7.69
C LEU A 297 0.46 10.98 -7.22
N TYR A 298 0.01 10.67 -6.01
CA TYR A 298 -1.23 11.24 -5.47
C TYR A 298 -1.16 12.76 -5.26
N LYS A 299 0.02 13.37 -5.05
CA LYS A 299 0.16 14.83 -4.98
C LYS A 299 -0.23 15.46 -6.32
N ASP A 300 0.09 14.81 -7.43
CA ASP A 300 -0.23 15.29 -8.77
C ASP A 300 -1.74 15.18 -9.02
N TYR A 301 -2.35 14.07 -8.62
CA TYR A 301 -3.80 13.89 -8.70
C TYR A 301 -4.57 14.90 -7.83
N VAL A 302 -4.07 15.23 -6.63
CA VAL A 302 -4.64 16.30 -5.79
C VAL A 302 -4.65 17.64 -6.53
N ARG A 303 -3.55 17.99 -7.23
CA ARG A 303 -3.45 19.24 -8.02
C ARG A 303 -4.42 19.27 -9.21
N HIS A 304 -4.85 18.12 -9.69
CA HIS A 304 -5.80 17.98 -10.80
C HIS A 304 -7.24 17.70 -10.35
N GLY A 305 -7.57 17.95 -9.08
CA GLY A 305 -8.94 17.86 -8.59
C GLY A 305 -9.46 16.44 -8.38
N TYR A 306 -8.57 15.49 -8.10
CA TYR A 306 -8.95 14.12 -7.78
C TYR A 306 -9.07 13.93 -6.26
N VAL A 307 -9.95 13.00 -5.89
CA VAL A 307 -9.95 12.35 -4.57
C VAL A 307 -8.84 11.30 -4.56
N THR A 308 -8.03 11.27 -3.50
CA THR A 308 -6.91 10.34 -3.38
C THR A 308 -7.09 9.36 -2.24
N VAL A 309 -6.77 8.10 -2.49
CA VAL A 309 -6.94 7.04 -1.50
C VAL A 309 -5.73 6.12 -1.49
N HIS A 310 -5.29 5.77 -0.27
CA HIS A 310 -4.24 4.79 -0.02
C HIS A 310 -4.72 3.82 1.05
N GLY A 311 -4.74 2.52 0.72
CA GLY A 311 -5.07 1.45 1.65
C GLY A 311 -4.11 0.28 1.59
N GLU A 312 -3.69 -0.21 2.75
CA GLU A 312 -2.91 -1.44 2.93
C GLU A 312 -3.50 -2.22 4.10
N ASP A 313 -3.59 -3.55 3.99
CA ASP A 313 -4.27 -4.41 4.97
C ASP A 313 -3.35 -5.10 5.99
N SER A 314 -2.03 -4.94 5.86
CA SER A 314 -1.05 -5.45 6.83
C SER A 314 -0.24 -4.31 7.46
N PRO A 315 -0.71 -3.69 8.56
CA PRO A 315 -0.06 -2.51 9.13
C PRO A 315 1.32 -2.82 9.75
N GLY A 316 1.53 -4.08 10.17
CA GLY A 316 2.79 -4.54 10.79
C GLY A 316 3.94 -4.70 9.79
N SER A 317 3.63 -5.02 8.53
CA SER A 317 4.59 -5.09 7.42
C SER A 317 4.37 -3.97 6.40
N GLY A 318 3.78 -2.84 6.82
CA GLY A 318 3.37 -1.76 5.92
C GLY A 318 4.52 -1.27 5.05
N THR A 319 4.23 -1.07 3.75
CA THR A 319 5.23 -0.83 2.69
C THR A 319 6.24 0.24 3.09
N PHE A 320 5.76 1.41 3.51
CA PHE A 320 6.62 2.57 3.81
C PHE A 320 6.88 2.74 5.31
N GLN A 321 6.41 1.81 6.15
CA GLN A 321 6.51 1.90 7.61
C GLN A 321 7.43 0.86 8.21
N TYR A 322 7.60 -0.30 7.57
CA TYR A 322 8.47 -1.35 8.08
C TYR A 322 9.94 -0.95 7.98
N ARG A 323 10.45 -0.80 6.75
CA ARG A 323 11.87 -0.45 6.48
C ARG A 323 12.13 1.05 6.43
N MET A 324 11.09 1.86 6.24
CA MET A 324 11.17 3.32 6.12
C MET A 324 10.53 4.03 7.32
N LEU A 325 10.74 5.34 7.43
CA LEU A 325 10.23 6.17 8.51
C LEU A 325 8.74 6.50 8.42
N GLY A 326 8.03 6.03 7.38
CA GLY A 326 6.59 6.23 7.20
C GLY A 326 6.24 7.68 6.89
N PHE A 327 4.95 7.97 6.95
CA PHE A 327 4.42 9.31 6.68
C PHE A 327 4.23 10.10 7.97
N LYS A 328 4.77 11.31 8.02
CA LYS A 328 4.47 12.25 9.10
C LYS A 328 3.05 12.77 8.96
N GLU A 329 2.70 13.33 7.81
CA GLU A 329 1.36 13.81 7.47
C GLU A 329 0.51 12.71 6.82
N GLN A 330 -0.81 12.86 6.82
CA GLN A 330 -1.66 11.91 6.10
C GLN A 330 -1.41 12.05 4.58
N PRO A 331 -1.05 10.97 3.85
CA PRO A 331 -0.62 11.09 2.45
C PRO A 331 -1.76 11.38 1.47
N THR A 332 -2.97 10.92 1.78
CA THR A 332 -4.12 10.94 0.88
C THR A 332 -5.38 11.46 1.58
N ASP A 333 -6.43 11.81 0.82
CA ASP A 333 -7.72 12.24 1.38
C ASP A 333 -8.33 11.19 2.32
N HIS A 334 -8.25 9.93 1.91
CA HIS A 334 -8.68 8.77 2.70
C HIS A 334 -7.51 7.81 2.86
N TYR A 335 -7.20 7.43 4.10
CA TYR A 335 -5.98 6.66 4.42
C TYR A 335 -6.28 5.49 5.37
N MET A 336 -6.31 4.28 4.82
CA MET A 336 -6.84 3.09 5.50
C MET A 336 -5.97 2.58 6.65
N ARG A 337 -4.71 3.02 6.72
CA ARG A 337 -3.79 2.59 7.79
C ARG A 337 -4.35 2.88 9.18
N THR A 338 -5.06 3.98 9.35
CA THR A 338 -5.72 4.34 10.62
C THR A 338 -6.70 3.26 11.08
N PHE A 339 -7.47 2.68 10.16
CA PHE A 339 -8.35 1.55 10.47
C PHE A 339 -7.56 0.34 10.95
N TYR A 340 -6.58 -0.10 10.17
CA TYR A 340 -5.86 -1.33 10.44
C TYR A 340 -5.01 -1.26 11.71
N LEU A 341 -4.47 -0.09 12.07
CA LEU A 341 -3.81 0.11 13.37
C LEU A 341 -4.78 -0.11 14.54
N ALA A 342 -6.03 0.38 14.44
CA ALA A 342 -7.03 0.20 15.49
C ALA A 342 -7.66 -1.21 15.49
N ALA A 343 -7.81 -1.83 14.32
CA ALA A 343 -8.48 -3.12 14.15
C ALA A 343 -7.56 -4.32 14.46
N THR A 344 -6.27 -4.22 14.16
CA THR A 344 -5.32 -5.35 14.29
C THR A 344 -5.30 -5.98 15.70
N PRO A 345 -5.26 -5.19 16.79
CA PRO A 345 -5.31 -5.73 18.14
C PRO A 345 -6.60 -6.51 18.47
N LEU A 346 -7.69 -6.24 17.75
CA LEU A 346 -9.01 -6.86 17.94
C LEU A 346 -9.16 -8.16 17.16
N PHE A 347 -8.33 -8.40 16.13
CA PHE A 347 -8.47 -9.58 15.26
C PHE A 347 -8.36 -10.92 15.99
N LYS A 348 -7.67 -10.97 17.13
CA LYS A 348 -7.60 -12.16 18.00
C LYS A 348 -8.96 -12.56 18.59
N ASP A 349 -9.90 -11.63 18.68
CA ASP A 349 -11.24 -11.83 19.23
C ASP A 349 -12.25 -12.22 18.12
N HIS A 350 -11.79 -12.33 16.87
CA HIS A 350 -12.59 -12.71 15.72
C HIS A 350 -12.14 -14.05 15.13
N LEU A 351 -13.01 -14.65 14.31
CA LEU A 351 -12.63 -15.81 13.50
C LEU A 351 -11.48 -15.44 12.54
N PRO A 352 -10.60 -16.39 12.17
CA PRO A 352 -9.52 -16.13 11.24
C PRO A 352 -9.99 -15.45 9.95
N LEU A 353 -9.30 -14.38 9.53
CA LEU A 353 -9.63 -13.57 8.35
C LEU A 353 -10.98 -12.84 8.40
N CYS A 354 -11.65 -12.82 9.56
CA CYS A 354 -12.93 -12.14 9.76
C CYS A 354 -12.81 -10.90 10.63
N LEU A 355 -13.71 -9.96 10.41
CA LEU A 355 -14.04 -8.87 11.30
C LEU A 355 -15.55 -8.90 11.52
N GLY A 356 -15.96 -9.29 12.72
CA GLY A 356 -17.35 -9.67 12.99
C GLY A 356 -17.82 -10.73 11.99
N SER A 357 -18.98 -10.48 11.39
CA SER A 357 -19.59 -11.37 10.40
C SER A 357 -19.07 -11.24 8.97
N ASN A 358 -18.06 -10.39 8.73
CA ASN A 358 -17.55 -10.07 7.39
C ASN A 358 -16.09 -10.52 7.20
N PRO A 359 -15.72 -11.11 6.05
CA PRO A 359 -14.32 -11.33 5.70
C PRO A 359 -13.58 -10.00 5.55
N ARG A 360 -12.38 -9.86 6.13
CA ARG A 360 -11.63 -8.59 6.14
C ARG A 360 -11.32 -8.06 4.75
N HIS A 361 -10.95 -8.94 3.81
CA HIS A 361 -10.72 -8.57 2.41
C HIS A 361 -12.00 -8.03 1.73
N VAL A 362 -13.18 -8.55 2.08
CA VAL A 362 -14.47 -8.02 1.60
C VAL A 362 -14.73 -6.65 2.20
N SER A 363 -14.43 -6.44 3.48
CA SER A 363 -14.58 -5.14 4.13
C SER A 363 -13.69 -4.07 3.48
N PHE A 364 -12.45 -4.41 3.12
CA PHE A 364 -11.57 -3.54 2.35
C PHE A 364 -12.18 -3.16 0.99
N MET A 365 -12.69 -4.15 0.25
CA MET A 365 -13.32 -3.91 -1.06
C MET A 365 -14.65 -3.14 -0.96
N ASN A 366 -15.41 -3.30 0.13
CA ASN A 366 -16.62 -2.53 0.37
C ASN A 366 -16.31 -1.05 0.66
N TRP A 367 -15.22 -0.75 1.36
CA TRP A 367 -14.77 0.63 1.56
C TRP A 367 -14.50 1.34 0.23
N TYR A 368 -13.88 0.64 -0.72
CA TYR A 368 -13.73 1.13 -2.09
C TYR A 368 -15.09 1.43 -2.76
N ARG A 369 -16.07 0.54 -2.62
CA ARG A 369 -17.41 0.74 -3.20
C ARG A 369 -18.11 1.95 -2.60
N GLU A 370 -17.98 2.16 -1.28
CA GLU A 370 -18.50 3.34 -0.61
C GLU A 370 -17.86 4.63 -1.12
N LEU A 371 -16.54 4.64 -1.33
CA LEU A 371 -15.83 5.77 -1.90
C LEU A 371 -16.38 6.17 -3.27
N PHE A 372 -16.65 5.18 -4.12
CA PHE A 372 -17.24 5.42 -5.44
C PHE A 372 -18.66 5.97 -5.36
N SER A 373 -19.44 5.56 -4.37
CA SER A 373 -20.76 6.14 -4.10
C SER A 373 -20.67 7.57 -3.59
N MET A 374 -19.78 7.85 -2.62
CA MET A 374 -19.62 9.16 -1.97
C MET A 374 -19.17 10.24 -2.96
N TYR A 375 -18.22 9.91 -3.83
CA TYR A 375 -17.61 10.86 -4.78
C TYR A 375 -18.02 10.55 -6.22
N ARG A 376 -19.30 10.29 -6.46
CA ARG A 376 -19.81 9.88 -7.78
C ARG A 376 -19.37 10.80 -8.92
N ASP A 377 -19.44 12.11 -8.70
CA ASP A 377 -19.22 13.13 -9.72
C ASP A 377 -17.78 13.64 -9.80
N TYR A 378 -16.87 13.07 -9.01
CA TYR A 378 -15.49 13.52 -8.93
C TYR A 378 -14.52 12.40 -9.32
N PRO A 379 -13.46 12.72 -10.07
CA PRO A 379 -12.45 11.74 -10.43
C PRO A 379 -11.68 11.33 -9.17
N LYS A 380 -11.25 10.07 -9.13
CA LYS A 380 -10.52 9.51 -7.99
C LYS A 380 -9.37 8.62 -8.41
N ILE A 381 -8.26 8.70 -7.67
CA ILE A 381 -7.20 7.71 -7.71
C ILE A 381 -7.22 6.92 -6.41
N PHE A 382 -7.25 5.61 -6.56
CA PHE A 382 -7.18 4.68 -5.45
C PHE A 382 -5.98 3.77 -5.63
N PHE A 383 -5.16 3.70 -4.59
CA PHE A 383 -4.11 2.72 -4.42
C PHE A 383 -4.50 1.78 -3.28
N GLY A 384 -4.68 0.50 -3.60
CA GLY A 384 -4.93 -0.56 -2.62
C GLY A 384 -3.89 -1.66 -2.73
N PHE A 385 -3.27 -2.03 -1.63
CA PHE A 385 -2.26 -3.08 -1.59
C PHE A 385 -2.63 -4.14 -0.56
N HIS A 386 -2.90 -5.35 -1.04
CA HIS A 386 -3.30 -6.48 -0.21
C HIS A 386 -2.10 -7.36 0.07
N ALA A 387 -1.77 -7.53 1.35
CA ALA A 387 -0.71 -8.40 1.84
C ALA A 387 -1.24 -9.51 2.74
N GLU A 388 -2.35 -9.30 3.47
CA GLU A 388 -2.87 -10.24 4.47
C GLU A 388 -3.06 -11.67 3.94
N LEU A 389 -3.59 -11.80 2.72
CA LEU A 389 -3.86 -13.11 2.10
C LEU A 389 -2.68 -13.68 1.31
N SER A 390 -1.64 -12.92 1.03
CA SER A 390 -0.64 -13.30 0.01
C SER A 390 0.81 -13.28 0.50
N HIS A 391 1.14 -12.52 1.55
CA HIS A 391 2.51 -12.31 2.01
C HIS A 391 3.22 -13.61 2.39
N GLU A 392 2.56 -14.48 3.17
CA GLU A 392 3.14 -15.74 3.69
C GLU A 392 2.51 -17.01 3.11
N HIS A 393 1.53 -16.86 2.21
CA HIS A 393 0.64 -17.95 1.85
C HIS A 393 0.44 -18.06 0.34
N PHE A 394 1.19 -18.96 -0.29
CA PHE A 394 1.15 -19.20 -1.73
C PHE A 394 -0.26 -19.47 -2.31
N ASN A 395 -1.12 -20.16 -1.56
CA ASN A 395 -2.44 -20.59 -2.03
C ASN A 395 -3.60 -19.68 -1.57
N ALA A 396 -3.42 -18.90 -0.50
CA ALA A 396 -4.49 -18.12 0.10
C ALA A 396 -5.08 -17.00 -0.79
N PRO A 397 -4.39 -16.42 -1.79
CA PRO A 397 -5.00 -15.43 -2.69
C PRO A 397 -6.28 -15.93 -3.40
N GLN A 398 -6.42 -17.25 -3.57
CA GLN A 398 -7.62 -17.88 -4.15
C GLN A 398 -8.92 -17.45 -3.43
N VAL A 399 -8.87 -17.21 -2.11
CA VAL A 399 -10.08 -16.94 -1.33
C VAL A 399 -10.55 -15.50 -1.48
N GLY A 400 -9.63 -14.56 -1.71
CA GLY A 400 -9.89 -13.12 -1.65
C GLY A 400 -10.77 -12.57 -2.76
N LEU A 401 -10.96 -13.33 -3.85
CA LEU A 401 -11.72 -12.90 -5.04
C LEU A 401 -12.73 -13.96 -5.50
N SER A 402 -12.95 -15.03 -4.72
CA SER A 402 -13.83 -16.16 -5.07
C SER A 402 -15.32 -15.96 -4.73
N GLN A 403 -15.71 -14.79 -4.22
CA GLN A 403 -17.08 -14.55 -3.77
C GLN A 403 -17.75 -13.43 -4.57
N ARG A 404 -18.16 -13.75 -5.80
CA ARG A 404 -19.41 -13.27 -6.43
C ARG A 404 -19.64 -13.90 -7.79
#